data_AF-A0A3M1EW25-F1
#
_entry.id   AF-A0A3M1EW25-F1
#
_cell.length_a   1.000
_cell.length_b   1.000
_cell.length_c   1.000
_cell.angle_alpha   90.00
_cell.angle_beta   90.00
_cell.angle_gamma   90.00
#
_symmetry.space_group_name_H-M   'P 1'
#
loop_
_entity.id
_entity.type
_entity.pdbx_description
1 polymer ?
#
loop_
_entity_poly.entity_id
_entity_poly.type
_entity_poly.pdbx_seq_one_letter_code
_entity_poly.pdbx_strand_id
1 'polypeptide(L)'
;MAPDVEKRIRSLRARYERLIVVYGDCGSGGALDTVLARYGVERVAGPHCYEMYGGESYHSLMEEEPGTFFLTDFLVRTFRGTVIKGLGLDRYPELRDDYFRNYRRIVYLAQNPTPDLRQRAIAIAASLGLPLEVRITGYGLLESRLAALMAGDSSAK
;
A
#
# COMPACT_ATOMS: atom_id res chain seq x y z
N MET A 1 -8.57 5.21 -8.89
CA MET A 1 -7.40 4.32 -9.14
C MET A 1 -7.32 3.90 -10.60
N ALA A 2 -8.14 2.98 -11.12
CA ALA A 2 -7.97 2.46 -12.48
C ALA A 2 -8.00 3.56 -13.59
N PRO A 3 -8.93 4.55 -13.58
CA PRO A 3 -8.89 5.65 -14.54
C PRO A 3 -7.65 6.55 -14.42
N ASP A 4 -7.15 6.74 -13.21
CA ASP A 4 -5.95 7.54 -12.95
C ASP A 4 -4.68 6.84 -13.47
N VAL A 5 -4.62 5.52 -13.28
CA VAL A 5 -3.55 4.67 -13.83
C VAL A 5 -3.60 4.68 -15.35
N GLU A 6 -4.78 4.54 -15.96
CA GLU A 6 -4.96 4.62 -17.41
C GLU A 6 -4.45 5.96 -17.97
N LYS A 7 -4.83 7.07 -17.34
CA LYS A 7 -4.35 8.41 -17.69
C LYS A 7 -2.82 8.49 -17.64
N ARG A 8 -2.21 7.91 -16.59
CA ARG A 8 -0.75 7.89 -16.44
C ARG A 8 -0.07 7.05 -17.51
N ILE A 9 -0.59 5.86 -17.82
CA ILE A 9 -0.08 4.99 -18.91
C ILE A 9 -0.10 5.74 -20.23
N ARG A 10 -1.23 6.36 -20.60
CA ARG A 10 -1.35 7.13 -21.86
C ARG A 10 -0.33 8.26 -21.95
N SER A 11 0.00 8.91 -20.83
CA SER A 11 1.00 9.99 -20.80
C SER A 11 2.46 9.52 -20.90
N LEU A 12 2.75 8.26 -20.54
CA LEU A 12 4.11 7.73 -20.46
C LEU A 12 4.47 6.77 -21.60
N ARG A 13 3.49 6.11 -22.23
CA ARG A 13 3.71 5.04 -23.22
C ARG A 13 4.51 5.43 -24.47
N ALA A 14 4.59 6.72 -24.78
CA ALA A 14 5.39 7.22 -25.89
C ALA A 14 6.85 7.50 -25.50
N ARG A 15 7.17 7.49 -24.20
CA ARG A 15 8.48 7.86 -23.64
C ARG A 15 9.28 6.68 -23.12
N TYR A 16 8.62 5.57 -22.81
CA TYR A 16 9.23 4.39 -22.23
C TYR A 16 8.83 3.17 -23.04
N GLU A 17 9.81 2.32 -23.31
CA GLU A 17 9.61 1.05 -24.03
C GLU A 17 8.74 0.09 -23.21
N ARG A 18 8.85 0.16 -21.89
CA ARG A 18 8.09 -0.68 -20.96
C ARG A 18 7.54 0.12 -19.79
N LEU A 19 6.33 -0.22 -19.39
CA LEU A 19 5.68 0.31 -18.20
C LEU A 19 5.28 -0.86 -17.30
N ILE A 20 5.56 -0.74 -16.01
CA ILE A 20 5.15 -1.70 -14.98
C ILE A 20 4.41 -0.92 -13.90
N VAL A 21 3.27 -1.45 -13.46
CA VAL A 21 2.45 -0.84 -12.41
C VAL A 21 2.75 -1.50 -11.07
N VAL A 22 3.13 -0.68 -10.09
CA VAL A 22 3.47 -1.14 -8.72
C VAL A 22 2.29 -0.87 -7.78
N TYR A 23 1.19 -1.56 -8.06
CA TYR A 23 0.01 -1.64 -7.21
C TYR A 23 -0.45 -3.09 -7.15
N GLY A 24 -0.94 -3.53 -5.99
CA GLY A 24 -1.84 -4.69 -5.94
C GLY A 24 -3.21 -4.32 -6.53
N ASP A 25 -4.19 -5.22 -6.47
CA ASP A 25 -5.56 -4.85 -6.84
C ASP A 25 -6.11 -3.73 -5.93
N CYS A 26 -5.72 -3.74 -4.65
CA CYS A 26 -5.94 -2.69 -3.66
C CYS A 26 -7.41 -2.21 -3.63
N GLY A 27 -8.34 -3.17 -3.77
CA GLY A 27 -9.79 -2.97 -3.69
C GLY A 27 -10.45 -2.57 -5.01
N SER A 28 -9.77 -2.71 -6.16
CA SER A 28 -10.35 -2.39 -7.47
C SER A 28 -11.32 -3.44 -7.99
N GLY A 29 -11.30 -4.65 -7.43
CA GLY A 29 -12.16 -5.74 -7.87
C GLY A 29 -11.86 -6.19 -9.30
N GLY A 30 -10.60 -6.11 -9.74
CA GLY A 30 -10.17 -6.46 -11.10
C GLY A 30 -10.33 -5.34 -12.15
N ALA A 31 -10.86 -4.17 -11.76
CA ALA A 31 -10.96 -3.02 -12.67
C ALA A 31 -9.58 -2.53 -13.15
N LEU A 32 -8.57 -2.60 -12.26
CA LEU A 32 -7.18 -2.28 -12.63
C LEU A 32 -6.67 -3.26 -13.70
N ASP A 33 -6.81 -4.57 -13.48
CA ASP A 33 -6.37 -5.59 -14.44
C ASP A 33 -7.02 -5.43 -15.81
N THR A 34 -8.31 -5.11 -15.83
CA THR A 34 -9.06 -4.84 -17.07
C THR A 34 -8.52 -3.63 -17.84
N VAL A 35 -8.04 -2.59 -17.15
CA VAL A 35 -7.37 -1.45 -17.78
C VAL A 35 -5.99 -1.88 -18.29
N LEU A 36 -5.20 -2.55 -17.46
CA LEU A 36 -3.82 -2.90 -17.79
C LEU A 36 -3.72 -3.84 -19.00
N ALA A 37 -4.63 -4.81 -19.10
CA ALA A 37 -4.72 -5.73 -20.23
C ALA A 37 -4.92 -5.01 -21.58
N ARG A 38 -5.70 -3.92 -21.61
CA ARG A 38 -5.92 -3.11 -22.83
C ARG A 38 -4.64 -2.44 -23.35
N TYR A 39 -3.64 -2.27 -22.49
CA TYR A 39 -2.37 -1.61 -22.81
C TYR A 39 -1.18 -2.56 -22.82
N GLY A 40 -1.37 -3.86 -22.55
CA GLY A 40 -0.28 -4.82 -22.40
C GLY A 40 0.68 -4.45 -21.27
N VAL A 41 0.18 -3.78 -20.22
CA VAL A 41 0.99 -3.33 -19.07
C VAL A 41 0.88 -4.37 -17.97
N GLU A 42 2.00 -4.77 -17.40
CA GLU A 42 2.04 -5.71 -16.28
C GLU A 42 2.00 -4.97 -14.94
N ARG A 43 1.58 -5.68 -13.88
CA ARG A 43 1.68 -5.18 -12.50
C ARG A 43 2.27 -6.21 -11.57
N VAL A 44 2.74 -5.73 -10.43
CA VAL A 44 3.12 -6.61 -9.32
C VAL A 44 1.89 -7.42 -8.85
N ALA A 45 2.08 -8.73 -8.69
CA ALA A 45 1.04 -9.66 -8.25
C ALA A 45 0.62 -9.42 -6.79
N GLY A 46 -0.62 -9.81 -6.47
CA GLY A 46 -1.20 -9.77 -5.12
C GLY A 46 -2.44 -8.85 -5.02
N PRO A 47 -3.41 -9.18 -4.15
CA PRO A 47 -4.60 -8.36 -3.92
C PRO A 47 -4.28 -7.12 -3.07
N HIS A 48 -3.34 -7.21 -2.12
CA HIS A 48 -3.03 -6.10 -1.21
C HIS A 48 -1.63 -5.53 -1.44
N CYS A 49 -1.58 -4.20 -1.46
CA CYS A 49 -0.33 -3.46 -1.58
C CYS A 49 0.63 -3.75 -0.39
N TYR A 50 0.08 -4.17 0.76
CA TYR A 50 0.84 -4.50 1.97
C TYR A 50 1.58 -5.84 1.90
N GLU A 51 1.08 -6.82 1.12
CA GLU A 51 1.75 -8.13 0.94
C GLU A 51 3.13 -7.99 0.31
N MET A 52 3.34 -6.93 -0.48
CA MET A 52 4.65 -6.63 -1.04
C MET A 52 5.69 -6.40 0.06
N TYR A 53 5.29 -5.82 1.19
CA TYR A 53 6.18 -5.55 2.33
C TYR A 53 6.09 -6.65 3.39
N GLY A 54 4.88 -7.06 3.77
CA GLY A 54 4.65 -8.06 4.81
C GLY A 54 4.92 -9.50 4.37
N GLY A 55 4.99 -9.78 3.08
CA GLY A 55 5.15 -11.14 2.55
C GLY A 55 4.09 -12.09 3.11
N GLU A 56 4.51 -13.33 3.40
CA GLU A 56 3.63 -14.35 4.00
C GLU A 56 3.08 -13.92 5.37
N SER A 57 3.84 -13.14 6.15
CA SER A 57 3.39 -12.69 7.48
C SER A 57 2.16 -11.79 7.43
N TYR A 58 1.89 -11.13 6.30
CA TYR A 58 0.68 -10.33 6.13
C TYR A 58 -0.60 -11.16 6.31
N HIS A 59 -0.64 -12.36 5.73
CA HIS A 59 -1.81 -13.23 5.83
C HIS A 59 -2.03 -13.69 7.26
N SER A 60 -0.97 -14.11 7.96
CA SER A 60 -1.07 -14.47 9.38
C SER A 60 -1.54 -13.30 10.25
N LEU A 61 -1.04 -12.08 10.01
CA LEU A 61 -1.49 -10.89 10.74
C LEU A 61 -2.98 -10.57 10.52
N MET A 62 -3.47 -10.80 9.29
CA MET A 62 -4.88 -10.63 8.93
C MET A 62 -5.77 -11.73 9.52
N GLU A 63 -5.28 -12.98 9.57
CA GLU A 63 -5.98 -14.10 10.21
C GLU A 63 -6.08 -13.92 11.72
N GLU A 64 -5.00 -13.46 12.36
CA GLU A 64 -4.95 -13.16 13.79
C GLU A 64 -5.93 -12.04 14.18
N GLU A 65 -5.96 -10.94 13.42
CA GLU A 65 -6.78 -9.78 13.71
C GLU A 65 -7.15 -9.03 12.41
N PRO A 66 -8.32 -9.32 11.81
CA PRO A 66 -8.81 -8.63 10.62
C PRO A 66 -8.97 -7.12 10.83
N GLY A 67 -9.23 -6.67 12.05
CA GLY A 67 -9.28 -5.27 12.47
C GLY A 67 -7.91 -4.61 12.58
N THR A 68 -6.95 -4.96 11.72
CA THR A 68 -5.61 -4.39 11.72
C THR A 68 -5.52 -3.22 10.74
N PHE A 69 -5.11 -2.05 11.23
CA PHE A 69 -4.78 -0.91 10.39
C PHE A 69 -3.28 -0.95 10.03
N PHE A 70 -2.95 -1.15 8.77
CA PHE A 70 -1.54 -1.26 8.35
C PHE A 70 -0.95 0.09 7.99
N LEU A 71 0.22 0.38 8.56
CA LEU A 71 1.08 1.49 8.18
C LEU A 71 2.27 0.99 7.36
N THR A 72 2.68 1.78 6.38
CA THR A 72 3.98 1.72 5.70
C THR A 72 4.71 3.04 5.93
N ASP A 73 6.01 3.14 5.60
CA ASP A 73 6.77 4.38 5.71
C ASP A 73 6.09 5.52 4.94
N PHE A 74 5.53 5.24 3.77
CA PHE A 74 4.74 6.19 3.00
C PHE A 74 3.53 6.70 3.79
N LEU A 75 2.76 5.78 4.36
CA LEU A 75 1.54 6.16 5.07
C LEU A 75 1.85 6.87 6.38
N VAL A 76 2.92 6.50 7.09
CA VAL A 76 3.41 7.23 8.27
C VAL A 76 3.77 8.67 7.90
N ARG A 77 4.51 8.89 6.80
CA ARG A 77 4.90 10.23 6.34
C ARG A 77 3.70 11.08 5.93
N THR A 78 2.72 10.46 5.31
CA THR A 78 1.60 11.16 4.65
C THR A 78 0.29 11.09 5.42
N PHE A 79 0.28 10.49 6.62
CA PHE A 79 -0.94 10.15 7.37
C PHE A 79 -1.94 11.31 7.46
N ARG A 80 -1.46 12.52 7.76
CA ARG A 80 -2.30 13.72 7.83
C ARG A 80 -2.98 14.04 6.49
N GLY A 81 -2.26 13.93 5.38
CA GLY A 81 -2.82 14.20 4.05
C GLY A 81 -3.72 13.07 3.56
N THR A 82 -3.22 11.84 3.63
CA THR A 82 -3.86 10.66 3.05
C THR A 82 -5.05 10.18 3.88
N VAL A 83 -4.91 10.12 5.20
CA VAL A 83 -5.94 9.57 6.10
C VAL A 83 -6.76 10.68 6.71
N ILE A 84 -6.15 11.62 7.44
CA ILE A 84 -6.90 12.63 8.18
C ILE A 84 -7.71 13.53 7.23
N LYS A 85 -7.05 14.18 6.26
CA LYS A 85 -7.76 15.02 5.28
C LYS A 85 -8.58 14.20 4.29
N GLY A 86 -8.06 13.05 3.85
CA GLY A 86 -8.74 12.17 2.90
C GLY A 86 -10.09 11.67 3.41
N LEU A 87 -10.18 11.35 4.70
CA LEU A 87 -11.40 10.95 5.37
C LEU A 87 -12.20 12.13 5.96
N GLY A 88 -11.69 13.36 5.84
CA GLY A 88 -12.33 14.58 6.34
C GLY A 88 -12.30 14.75 7.86
N LEU A 89 -11.43 14.02 8.57
CA LEU A 89 -11.29 14.06 10.03
C LEU A 89 -10.70 15.38 10.56
N ASP A 90 -10.11 16.19 9.68
CA ASP A 90 -9.72 17.56 10.00
C ASP A 90 -10.91 18.52 10.10
N ARG A 91 -12.02 18.19 9.43
CA ARG A 91 -13.27 18.98 9.43
C ARG A 91 -14.34 18.38 10.34
N TYR A 92 -14.38 17.05 10.45
CA TYR A 92 -15.35 16.27 11.22
C TYR A 92 -14.63 15.24 12.10
N PRO A 93 -13.97 15.67 13.20
CA PRO A 93 -13.21 14.78 14.07
C PRO A 93 -14.03 13.65 14.70
N GLU A 94 -15.32 13.86 14.90
CA GLU A 94 -16.27 12.89 15.46
C GLU A 94 -16.38 11.61 14.63
N LEU A 95 -16.15 11.68 13.31
CA LEU A 95 -16.18 10.51 12.41
C LEU A 95 -15.03 9.53 12.68
N ARG A 96 -14.00 9.95 13.42
CA ARG A 96 -12.88 9.07 13.77
C ARG A 96 -13.38 7.82 14.48
N ASP A 97 -14.26 7.98 15.45
CA ASP A 97 -14.70 6.86 16.28
C ASP A 97 -15.57 5.89 15.48
N ASP A 98 -16.29 6.35 14.46
CA ASP A 98 -17.07 5.49 13.56
C ASP A 98 -16.18 4.78 12.53
N TYR A 99 -15.24 5.49 11.90
CA TYR A 99 -14.31 4.89 10.93
C TYR A 99 -13.35 3.90 11.58
N PHE A 100 -12.91 4.18 12.81
CA PHE A 100 -11.92 3.36 13.49
C PHE A 100 -12.51 2.37 14.50
N ARG A 101 -13.84 2.32 14.69
CA ARG A 101 -14.52 1.50 15.72
C ARG A 101 -14.12 0.03 15.72
N ASN A 102 -13.96 -0.55 14.53
CA ASN A 102 -13.70 -1.98 14.36
C ASN A 102 -12.21 -2.31 14.28
N TYR A 103 -11.33 -1.30 14.28
CA TYR A 103 -9.90 -1.55 14.35
C TYR A 103 -9.49 -1.85 15.79
N ARG A 104 -8.60 -2.84 15.93
CA ARG A 104 -8.11 -3.34 17.22
C ARG A 104 -6.64 -3.08 17.43
N ARG A 105 -5.87 -2.96 16.35
CA ARG A 105 -4.43 -2.65 16.39
C ARG A 105 -3.97 -1.91 15.15
N ILE A 106 -2.82 -1.26 15.28
CA ILE A 106 -2.03 -0.78 14.17
C ILE A 106 -0.80 -1.66 14.02
N VAL A 107 -0.55 -2.17 12.82
CA VAL A 107 0.72 -2.82 12.49
C VAL A 107 1.49 -1.94 11.51
N TYR A 108 2.64 -1.42 11.97
CA TYR A 108 3.57 -0.68 11.12
C TYR A 108 4.58 -1.65 10.48
N LEU A 109 4.37 -1.94 9.20
CA LEU A 109 5.33 -2.62 8.33
C LEU A 109 6.39 -1.60 7.92
N ALA A 110 7.54 -1.59 8.60
CA ALA A 110 8.59 -0.61 8.43
C ALA A 110 9.59 -1.04 7.34
N GLN A 111 9.69 -0.25 6.27
CA GLN A 111 10.64 -0.51 5.18
C GLN A 111 12.05 -0.03 5.57
N ASN A 112 12.16 1.20 6.04
CA ASN A 112 13.42 1.79 6.49
C ASN A 112 13.17 2.68 7.72
N PRO A 113 12.96 2.07 8.90
CA PRO A 113 12.55 2.81 10.09
C PRO A 113 13.65 3.76 10.56
N THR A 114 13.33 5.05 10.63
CA THR A 114 14.14 6.06 11.31
C THR A 114 13.53 6.39 12.68
N PRO A 115 14.29 7.02 13.61
CA PRO A 115 13.73 7.49 14.87
C PRO A 115 12.50 8.42 14.67
N ASP A 116 12.55 9.32 13.68
CA ASP A 116 11.42 10.21 13.32
C ASP A 116 10.19 9.40 12.86
N LEU A 117 10.37 8.41 11.99
CA LEU A 117 9.25 7.57 11.52
C LEU A 117 8.62 6.76 12.67
N ARG A 118 9.44 6.21 13.56
CA ARG A 118 8.94 5.48 14.75
C ARG A 118 8.11 6.40 15.64
N GLN A 119 8.60 7.62 15.89
CA GLN A 119 7.90 8.58 16.73
C GLN A 119 6.57 9.03 16.10
N ARG A 120 6.54 9.22 14.77
CA ARG A 120 5.30 9.48 14.02
C ARG A 120 4.31 8.33 14.10
N ALA A 121 4.77 7.08 13.95
CA ALA A 121 3.91 5.91 14.06
C ALA A 121 3.27 5.82 15.47
N ILE A 122 4.04 6.09 16.53
CA ILE A 122 3.54 6.17 17.91
C ILE A 122 2.49 7.27 18.04
N ALA A 123 2.74 8.46 17.49
CA ALA A 123 1.78 9.56 17.53
C ALA A 123 0.49 9.24 16.77
N ILE A 124 0.58 8.56 15.63
CA ILE A 124 -0.58 8.08 14.87
C ILE A 124 -1.40 7.11 15.72
N ALA A 125 -0.76 6.10 16.31
CA ALA A 125 -1.41 5.12 17.16
C ALA A 125 -2.11 5.76 18.37
N ALA A 126 -1.44 6.69 19.05
CA ALA A 126 -2.03 7.47 20.13
C ALA A 126 -3.24 8.29 19.67
N SER A 127 -3.18 8.91 18.47
CA SER A 127 -4.30 9.71 17.94
C SER A 127 -5.55 8.90 17.60
N LEU A 128 -5.35 7.62 17.24
CA LEU A 128 -6.41 6.67 16.95
C LEU A 128 -6.84 5.85 18.17
N GLY A 129 -6.11 5.94 19.29
CA GLY A 129 -6.38 5.15 20.50
C GLY A 129 -6.13 3.65 20.32
N LEU A 130 -5.26 3.25 19.40
CA LEU A 130 -4.99 1.85 19.07
C LEU A 130 -3.57 1.45 19.50
N PRO A 131 -3.37 0.20 19.95
CA PRO A 131 -2.03 -0.32 20.22
C PRO A 131 -1.21 -0.39 18.92
N LEU A 132 0.07 -0.04 19.02
CA LEU A 132 1.03 -0.10 17.91
C LEU A 132 1.94 -1.31 18.03
N GLU A 133 2.00 -2.07 16.95
CA GLU A 133 2.98 -3.11 16.72
C GLU A 133 3.89 -2.71 15.56
N VAL A 134 5.21 -2.84 15.72
CA VAL A 134 6.17 -2.47 14.67
C VAL A 134 6.88 -3.72 14.17
N ARG A 135 6.81 -3.96 12.86
CA ARG A 135 7.48 -5.06 12.16
C ARG A 135 8.47 -4.48 11.16
N ILE A 136 9.76 -4.74 11.35
CA ILE A 136 10.78 -4.34 10.38
C ILE A 136 10.73 -5.34 9.23
N THR A 137 10.28 -4.89 8.07
CA THR A 137 10.05 -5.77 6.90
C THR A 137 11.02 -5.51 5.77
N GLY A 138 11.69 -4.35 5.76
CA GLY A 138 12.37 -3.91 4.54
C GLY A 138 11.36 -3.72 3.41
N TYR A 139 11.82 -3.85 2.17
CA TYR A 139 10.95 -3.87 1.00
C TYR A 139 10.25 -5.23 0.78
N GLY A 140 10.48 -6.22 1.64
CA GLY A 140 9.82 -7.53 1.57
C GLY A 140 10.00 -8.22 0.22
N LEU A 141 8.89 -8.67 -0.37
CA LEU A 141 8.84 -9.32 -1.68
C LEU A 141 8.82 -8.33 -2.85
N LEU A 142 8.78 -7.02 -2.60
CA LEU A 142 8.70 -6.02 -3.67
C LEU A 142 9.89 -6.13 -4.63
N GLU A 143 11.10 -6.21 -4.11
CA GLU A 143 12.32 -6.25 -4.92
C GLU A 143 12.37 -7.49 -5.81
N SER A 144 12.13 -8.68 -5.24
CA SER A 144 12.14 -9.93 -6.00
C SER A 144 11.02 -10.00 -7.03
N ARG A 145 9.81 -9.51 -6.71
CA ARG A 145 8.69 -9.43 -7.66
C ARG A 145 8.98 -8.45 -8.81
N LEU A 146 9.59 -7.30 -8.52
CA LEU A 146 10.00 -6.35 -9.56
C LEU A 146 11.12 -6.92 -10.43
N ALA A 147 12.14 -7.55 -9.83
CA ALA A 147 13.22 -8.18 -10.57
C ALA A 147 12.70 -9.29 -11.50
N ALA A 148 11.75 -10.11 -11.05
CA ALA A 148 11.12 -11.13 -11.87
C ALA A 148 10.36 -10.53 -13.06
N LEU A 149 9.58 -9.46 -12.84
CA LEU A 149 8.91 -8.75 -13.93
C LEU A 149 9.93 -8.17 -14.92
N MET A 150 10.99 -7.52 -14.42
CA MET A 150 12.04 -6.97 -15.27
C MET A 150 12.76 -8.04 -16.09
N ALA A 151 13.04 -9.21 -15.50
CA ALA A 151 13.76 -10.31 -16.14
C ALA A 151 12.93 -11.07 -17.19
N GLY A 152 11.61 -11.17 -16.99
CA GLY A 152 10.68 -11.90 -17.87
C GLY A 152 10.61 -11.43 -19.34
N ASP A 153 11.27 -10.31 -19.66
CA ASP A 153 11.37 -9.73 -21.01
C ASP A 153 12.65 -10.16 -21.76
N SER A 154 13.61 -10.81 -21.08
CA SER A 154 14.86 -11.26 -21.72
C SER A 154 14.69 -12.48 -22.63
N SER A 155 13.49 -13.08 -22.67
CA SER A 155 13.20 -14.29 -23.47
C SER A 155 12.26 -14.02 -24.66
N ALA A 156 11.87 -12.77 -24.90
CA ALA A 156 11.08 -12.37 -26.07
C ALA A 156 11.89 -11.43 -26.97
N LYS A 157 13.04 -11.92 -27.47
CA LYS A 157 13.78 -11.27 -28.55
C LYS A 157 14.42 -12.30 -29.47
#